data_AF-A0A8D4IX26-F1
#
_entry.id   AF-A0A8D4IX26-F1
#
_cell.length_a   1.000
_cell.length_b   1.000
_cell.length_c   1.000
_cell.angle_alpha   90.00
_cell.angle_beta   90.00
_cell.angle_gamma   90.00
#
_symmetry.space_group_name_H-M   'P 1'
#
loop_
_entity.id
_entity.type
_entity.pdbx_description
1 polymer ?
#
loop_
_entity_poly.entity_id
_entity_poly.type
_entity_poly.pdbx_seq_one_letter_code
_entity_poly.pdbx_strand_id
1 'polypeptide(L)'
;MLESLMIVLLPLFLGYTIKIRRLDWVKKINQGITSLMFFILFLIGISLGQLDDFLQQLPVIGFTACLFASAILICNLIVLFFYDRAFPHTVVVRKVEIPSRAALFIESLKFPLVIFIGFICGVITKTWLILPHALSTYVLVLLVFLVGIQLRNNGITLRQVFFHRRGIIIALLVTVSSLIGGIIAALFTDMPIVQGLALASGMGWYSLSSVLINDAWGAVFGSIAFFNDLLREMASFLLIPLLIHRFRSIGVGISGAAALDCTLPIIQRSGGIEVVPLAISFGFVLNLIVPIFLVLFTSIPIN
;
A
#
# COMPACT_ATOMS: atom_id res chain seq x y z
N MET A 1 -4.60 -12.54 -17.95
CA MET A 1 -4.45 -13.10 -16.58
C MET A 1 -3.05 -13.65 -16.33
N LEU A 2 -2.58 -14.69 -17.01
CA LEU A 2 -1.25 -15.27 -16.77
C LEU A 2 -0.09 -14.30 -17.06
N GLU A 3 -0.17 -13.52 -18.14
CA GLU A 3 0.86 -12.53 -18.48
C GLU A 3 0.99 -11.43 -17.41
N SER A 4 -0.12 -10.80 -17.00
CA SER A 4 -0.15 -9.80 -15.93
C SER A 4 0.34 -10.36 -14.59
N LEU A 5 0.08 -11.63 -14.32
CA LEU A 5 0.56 -12.32 -13.11
C LEU A 5 2.06 -12.55 -13.16
N MET A 6 2.58 -12.96 -14.32
CA MET A 6 4.01 -13.12 -14.52
C MET A 6 4.75 -11.79 -14.45
N ILE A 7 4.17 -10.70 -14.96
CA ILE A 7 4.78 -9.35 -14.92
C ILE A 7 5.05 -8.89 -13.49
N VAL A 8 4.25 -9.30 -12.50
CA VAL A 8 4.44 -8.86 -11.11
C VAL A 8 5.10 -9.94 -10.25
N LEU A 9 4.67 -11.20 -10.36
CA LEU A 9 5.22 -12.27 -9.52
C LEU A 9 6.63 -12.67 -9.94
N LEU A 10 6.93 -12.76 -11.24
CA LEU A 10 8.25 -13.21 -11.70
C LEU A 10 9.36 -12.27 -11.22
N PRO A 11 9.28 -10.93 -11.37
CA PRO A 11 10.32 -10.04 -10.86
C PRO A 11 10.43 -10.09 -9.34
N LEU A 12 9.31 -10.20 -8.62
CA LEU A 12 9.31 -10.30 -7.15
C LEU A 12 10.09 -11.55 -6.69
N PHE A 13 9.79 -12.72 -7.27
CA PHE A 13 10.47 -13.96 -6.93
C PHE A 13 11.93 -13.95 -7.36
N LEU A 14 12.23 -13.46 -8.57
CA LEU A 14 13.62 -13.32 -9.05
C LEU A 14 14.43 -12.42 -8.12
N GLY A 15 13.91 -11.25 -7.74
CA GLY A 15 14.54 -10.35 -6.79
C GLY A 15 14.76 -11.04 -5.44
N TYR A 16 13.77 -11.79 -4.95
CA TYR A 16 13.86 -12.52 -3.69
C TYR A 16 14.98 -13.58 -3.65
N THR A 17 15.40 -14.13 -4.80
CA THR A 17 16.53 -15.09 -4.83
C THR A 17 17.88 -14.42 -4.53
N ILE A 18 18.00 -13.10 -4.70
CA ILE A 18 19.26 -12.37 -4.62
C ILE A 18 19.59 -11.99 -3.17
N LYS A 19 20.65 -12.59 -2.62
CA LYS A 19 21.16 -12.26 -1.28
C LYS A 19 22.38 -11.34 -1.36
N ILE A 20 22.24 -10.13 -0.85
CA ILE A 20 23.29 -9.10 -0.75
C ILE A 20 23.95 -9.20 0.63
N ARG A 21 25.29 -9.32 0.66
CA ARG A 21 26.06 -9.42 1.91
C ARG A 21 26.48 -8.05 2.47
N ARG A 22 26.62 -7.05 1.61
CA ARG A 22 27.11 -5.71 1.96
C ARG A 22 25.96 -4.76 2.27
N LEU A 23 25.94 -4.20 3.49
CA LEU A 23 24.90 -3.29 3.96
C LEU A 23 24.75 -2.03 3.08
N ASP A 24 25.83 -1.52 2.49
CA ASP A 24 25.78 -0.33 1.64
C ASP A 24 24.96 -0.55 0.37
N TRP A 25 25.02 -1.75 -0.21
CA TRP A 25 24.22 -2.12 -1.36
C TRP A 25 22.74 -2.27 -0.99
N VAL A 26 22.44 -2.81 0.19
CA VAL A 26 21.06 -2.85 0.70
C VAL A 26 20.49 -1.43 0.85
N LYS A 27 21.28 -0.49 1.38
CA LYS A 27 20.88 0.93 1.46
C LYS A 27 20.62 1.54 0.08
N LYS A 28 21.48 1.27 -0.91
CA LYS A 28 21.29 1.73 -2.31
C LYS A 28 20.03 1.14 -2.94
N ILE A 29 19.73 -0.14 -2.70
CA ILE A 29 18.48 -0.75 -3.17
C ILE A 29 17.27 -0.04 -2.57
N ASN A 30 17.26 0.20 -1.25
CA ASN A 30 16.17 0.91 -0.58
C ASN A 30 15.98 2.33 -1.14
N GLN A 31 17.08 3.06 -1.35
CA GLN A 31 17.03 4.39 -2.01
C GLN A 31 16.49 4.30 -3.45
N GLY A 32 16.86 3.24 -4.18
CA GLY A 32 16.33 2.96 -5.52
C GLY A 32 14.82 2.73 -5.51
N ILE A 33 14.31 1.93 -4.57
CA ILE A 33 12.86 1.69 -4.39
C ILE A 33 12.14 3.01 -4.14
N THR A 34 12.63 3.82 -3.20
CA THR A 34 12.03 5.15 -2.92
C THR A 34 12.05 6.06 -4.14
N SER A 35 13.15 6.07 -4.90
CA SER A 35 13.28 6.90 -6.11
C SER A 35 12.33 6.46 -7.22
N LEU A 36 12.24 5.15 -7.47
CA LEU A 36 11.31 4.58 -8.46
C LEU A 36 9.86 4.84 -8.07
N MET A 37 9.54 4.73 -6.77
CA MET A 37 8.21 5.06 -6.26
C MET A 37 7.86 6.52 -6.54
N PHE A 38 8.75 7.48 -6.23
CA PHE A 38 8.51 8.89 -6.58
C PHE A 38 8.38 9.10 -8.08
N PHE A 39 9.14 8.37 -8.89
CA PHE A 39 9.02 8.43 -10.33
C PHE A 39 7.66 7.92 -10.83
N ILE A 40 7.14 6.80 -10.30
CA ILE A 40 5.79 6.31 -10.61
C ILE A 40 4.73 7.35 -10.25
N LEU A 41 4.82 7.95 -9.07
CA LEU A 41 3.88 8.99 -8.64
C LEU A 41 3.90 10.21 -9.57
N PHE A 42 5.09 10.60 -10.02
CA PHE A 42 5.26 11.65 -11.01
C PHE A 42 4.60 11.29 -12.36
N LEU A 43 4.79 10.05 -12.84
CA LEU A 43 4.15 9.57 -14.07
C LEU A 43 2.62 9.56 -13.98
N ILE A 44 2.05 9.12 -12.84
CA ILE A 44 0.61 9.18 -12.58
C ILE A 44 0.12 10.63 -12.62
N GLY A 45 0.88 11.55 -12.02
CA GLY A 45 0.62 12.99 -12.11
C GLY A 45 0.53 13.46 -13.57
N ILE A 46 1.50 13.10 -14.40
CA ILE A 46 1.47 13.45 -15.83
C ILE A 46 0.23 12.89 -16.51
N SER A 47 -0.08 11.61 -16.31
CA SER A 47 -1.27 10.97 -16.89
C SER A 47 -2.56 11.69 -16.49
N LEU A 48 -2.69 12.10 -15.22
CA LEU A 48 -3.81 12.91 -14.74
C LEU A 48 -3.88 14.29 -15.40
N GLY A 49 -2.74 14.96 -15.57
CA GLY A 49 -2.65 16.28 -16.20
C GLY A 49 -3.03 16.27 -17.69
N GLN A 50 -2.95 15.11 -18.33
CA GLN A 50 -3.28 14.93 -19.74
C GLN A 50 -4.76 14.55 -19.97
N LEU A 51 -5.53 14.22 -18.92
CA LEU A 51 -6.96 13.91 -19.04
C LEU A 51 -7.76 15.12 -19.54
N ASP A 52 -8.60 14.89 -20.54
CA ASP A 52 -9.70 15.80 -20.87
C ASP A 52 -10.74 15.72 -19.73
N ASP A 53 -11.22 16.87 -19.25
CA ASP A 53 -12.21 16.99 -18.16
C ASP A 53 -11.78 16.56 -16.74
N PHE A 54 -10.47 16.60 -16.43
CA PHE A 54 -9.96 16.30 -15.08
C PHE A 54 -10.73 17.01 -13.94
N LEU A 55 -11.05 18.29 -14.10
CA LEU A 55 -11.78 19.06 -13.08
C LEU A 55 -13.17 18.50 -12.78
N GLN A 56 -13.82 17.87 -13.77
CA GLN A 56 -15.12 17.22 -13.59
C GLN A 56 -14.97 15.83 -12.95
N GLN A 57 -13.85 15.14 -13.21
CA GLN A 57 -13.56 13.82 -12.66
C GLN A 57 -13.01 13.86 -11.23
N LEU A 58 -12.40 14.97 -10.80
CA LEU A 58 -11.77 15.11 -9.50
C LEU A 58 -12.74 14.87 -8.32
N PRO A 59 -13.98 15.41 -8.30
CA PRO A 59 -14.95 15.07 -7.25
C PRO A 59 -15.29 13.58 -7.19
N VAL A 60 -15.41 12.92 -8.34
CA VAL A 60 -15.69 11.48 -8.43
C VAL A 60 -14.52 10.67 -7.88
N ILE A 61 -13.30 11.00 -8.27
CA ILE A 61 -12.08 10.36 -7.75
C ILE A 61 -12.01 10.52 -6.23
N GLY A 62 -12.16 11.75 -5.73
CA GLY A 62 -12.06 12.07 -4.31
C GLY A 62 -13.14 11.39 -3.48
N PHE A 63 -14.40 11.47 -3.90
CA PHE A 63 -15.51 10.83 -3.17
C PHE A 63 -15.36 9.31 -3.15
N THR A 64 -15.07 8.70 -4.30
CA THR A 64 -14.91 7.24 -4.40
C THR A 64 -13.74 6.76 -3.54
N ALA A 65 -12.57 7.41 -3.65
CA ALA A 65 -11.40 7.06 -2.86
C ALA A 65 -11.66 7.17 -1.35
N CYS A 66 -12.32 8.25 -0.90
CA CYS A 66 -12.68 8.46 0.50
C CYS A 66 -13.66 7.39 1.01
N LEU A 67 -14.66 7.03 0.20
CA LEU A 67 -15.64 6.01 0.55
C LEU A 67 -14.98 4.64 0.71
N PHE A 68 -14.16 4.23 -0.27
CA PHE A 68 -13.39 2.99 -0.20
C PHE A 68 -12.44 2.98 1.00
N ALA A 69 -11.68 4.07 1.21
CA ALA A 69 -10.75 4.19 2.32
C ALA A 69 -11.46 4.02 3.67
N SER A 70 -12.60 4.69 3.83
CA SER A 70 -13.41 4.66 5.05
C SER A 70 -14.03 3.29 5.28
N ALA A 71 -14.67 2.70 4.27
CA ALA A 71 -15.31 1.40 4.37
C ALA A 71 -14.30 0.30 4.73
N ILE A 72 -13.15 0.27 4.07
CA ILE A 72 -12.07 -0.68 4.34
C ILE A 72 -11.52 -0.47 5.76
N LEU A 73 -11.22 0.78 6.13
CA LEU A 73 -10.67 1.09 7.44
C LEU A 73 -11.63 0.70 8.56
N ILE A 74 -12.93 1.00 8.43
CA ILE A 74 -13.96 0.62 9.40
C ILE A 74 -14.05 -0.90 9.53
N CYS A 75 -14.11 -1.64 8.42
CA CYS A 75 -14.14 -3.10 8.45
C CYS A 75 -12.92 -3.70 9.15
N ASN A 76 -11.72 -3.20 8.83
CA ASN A 76 -10.48 -3.63 9.47
C ASN A 76 -10.50 -3.32 10.98
N LEU A 77 -10.92 -2.11 11.37
CA LEU A 77 -11.02 -1.72 12.78
C LEU A 77 -11.99 -2.60 13.56
N ILE A 78 -13.17 -2.91 13.00
CA ILE A 78 -14.18 -3.76 13.64
C ILE A 78 -13.62 -5.17 13.89
N VAL A 79 -13.09 -5.82 12.85
CA VAL A 79 -12.59 -7.19 12.96
C VAL A 79 -11.41 -7.28 13.92
N LEU A 80 -10.48 -6.33 13.85
CA LEU A 80 -9.32 -6.31 14.74
C LEU A 80 -9.68 -5.95 16.18
N PHE A 81 -10.71 -5.12 16.39
CA PHE A 81 -11.25 -4.84 17.73
C PHE A 81 -11.82 -6.09 18.38
N PHE A 82 -12.64 -6.86 17.66
CA PHE A 82 -13.16 -8.13 18.18
C PHE A 82 -12.03 -9.14 18.43
N TYR A 83 -11.05 -9.21 17.53
CA TYR A 83 -9.90 -10.09 17.69
C TYR A 83 -9.04 -9.74 18.92
N ASP A 84 -8.70 -8.46 19.13
CA ASP A 84 -7.92 -8.04 20.29
C ASP A 84 -8.70 -8.22 21.60
N ARG A 85 -10.03 -8.09 21.58
CA ARG A 85 -10.87 -8.37 22.75
C ARG A 85 -10.91 -9.86 23.09
N ALA A 86 -10.93 -10.73 22.08
CA ALA A 86 -10.90 -12.19 22.28
C ALA A 86 -9.52 -12.70 22.69
N PHE A 87 -8.44 -12.09 22.17
CA PHE A 87 -7.06 -12.51 22.42
C PHE A 87 -6.20 -11.35 22.93
N PRO A 88 -6.44 -10.84 24.14
CA PRO A 88 -5.71 -9.69 24.68
C PRO A 88 -4.21 -9.99 24.78
N HIS A 89 -3.39 -9.04 24.32
CA HIS A 89 -1.93 -9.11 24.45
C HIS A 89 -1.44 -7.91 25.24
N THR A 90 -1.32 -8.09 26.55
CA THR A 90 -0.84 -7.07 27.48
C THR A 90 0.67 -7.18 27.62
N VAL A 91 1.41 -6.09 27.38
CA VAL A 91 2.82 -5.99 27.82
C VAL A 91 3.16 -4.56 28.23
N VAL A 92 4.10 -4.48 29.17
CA VAL A 92 4.57 -3.32 29.95
C VAL A 92 4.95 -2.13 29.06
N VAL A 93 4.35 -0.99 29.38
CA VAL A 93 4.55 0.28 28.70
C VAL A 93 5.93 0.84 29.04
N ARG A 94 6.82 0.93 28.05
CA ARG A 94 7.96 1.87 28.11
C ARG A 94 7.56 3.12 27.35
N LYS A 95 7.44 4.26 28.05
CA LYS A 95 7.27 5.57 27.42
C LYS A 95 8.47 5.81 26.49
N VAL A 96 8.22 5.86 25.20
CA VAL A 96 9.16 6.36 24.21
C VAL A 96 8.62 7.71 23.74
N GLU A 97 9.48 8.71 23.63
CA GLU A 97 9.10 10.03 23.13
C GLU A 97 8.53 9.90 21.71
N ILE A 98 7.29 10.35 21.54
CA ILE A 98 6.61 10.37 20.25
C ILE A 98 7.25 11.51 19.45
N PRO A 99 7.74 11.30 18.22
CA PRO A 99 8.22 12.39 17.38
C PRO A 99 7.10 13.42 17.15
N SER A 100 7.47 14.66 16.83
CA SER A 100 6.49 15.69 16.47
C SER A 100 5.61 15.17 15.33
N ARG A 101 4.30 15.04 15.59
CA ARG A 101 3.28 14.56 14.63
C ARG A 101 3.35 15.31 13.30
N ALA A 102 3.82 16.57 13.34
CA ALA A 102 4.04 17.41 12.17
C ALA A 102 5.10 16.83 11.21
N ALA A 103 6.20 16.24 11.71
CA ALA A 103 7.26 15.72 10.84
C ALA A 103 6.79 14.52 10.00
N LEU A 104 6.01 13.61 10.62
CA LEU A 104 5.43 12.44 9.94
C LEU A 104 4.36 12.84 8.91
N PHE A 105 3.58 13.86 9.23
CA PHE A 105 2.59 14.42 8.29
C PHE A 105 3.27 15.12 7.10
N ILE A 106 4.34 15.89 7.35
CA ILE A 106 5.15 16.53 6.29
C ILE A 106 5.79 15.49 5.37
N GLU A 107 6.29 14.39 5.93
CA GLU A 107 6.88 13.30 5.14
C GLU A 107 5.87 12.70 4.16
N SER A 108 4.63 12.56 4.61
CA SER A 108 3.51 12.09 3.79
C SER A 108 3.04 13.09 2.73
N LEU A 109 3.20 14.38 3.00
CA LEU A 109 2.85 15.45 2.07
C LEU A 109 3.72 15.46 0.80
N LYS A 110 4.86 14.76 0.83
CA LYS A 110 5.74 14.61 -0.34
C LYS A 110 5.06 13.85 -1.48
N PHE A 111 4.22 12.85 -1.19
CA PHE A 111 3.59 12.03 -2.24
C PHE A 111 2.58 12.84 -3.06
N PRO A 112 1.61 13.57 -2.45
CA PRO A 112 0.73 14.48 -3.19
C PRO A 112 1.48 15.56 -3.95
N LEU A 113 2.58 16.10 -3.38
CA LEU A 113 3.37 17.15 -4.02
C LEU A 113 4.01 16.64 -5.32
N VAL A 114 4.58 15.43 -5.33
CA VAL A 114 5.20 14.86 -6.54
C VAL A 114 4.16 14.60 -7.63
N ILE A 115 2.97 14.14 -7.25
CA ILE A 115 1.84 14.00 -8.19
C ILE A 115 1.43 15.36 -8.74
N PHE A 116 1.33 16.39 -7.90
CA PHE A 116 0.96 17.74 -8.33
C PHE A 116 1.99 18.34 -9.30
N ILE A 117 3.28 18.13 -9.05
CA ILE A 117 4.35 18.53 -9.98
C ILE A 117 4.20 17.76 -11.30
N GLY A 118 3.98 16.44 -11.25
CA GLY A 118 3.69 15.63 -12.43
C GLY A 118 2.46 16.12 -13.19
N PHE A 119 1.40 16.50 -12.49
CA PHE A 119 0.18 17.04 -13.06
C PHE A 119 0.43 18.34 -13.82
N ILE A 120 1.13 19.31 -13.22
CA ILE A 120 1.52 20.55 -13.91
C ILE A 120 2.34 20.23 -15.17
N CYS A 121 3.32 19.34 -15.05
CA CYS A 121 4.09 18.88 -16.21
C CYS A 121 3.19 18.26 -17.28
N GLY A 122 2.22 17.42 -16.91
CA GLY A 122 1.28 16.78 -17.83
C GLY A 122 0.40 17.77 -18.57
N VAL A 123 -0.13 18.78 -17.87
CA VAL A 123 -0.93 19.86 -18.48
C VAL A 123 -0.09 20.64 -19.50
N ILE A 124 1.14 21.01 -19.15
CA ILE A 124 2.04 21.78 -20.04
C ILE A 124 2.45 20.94 -21.26
N THR A 125 2.71 19.65 -21.06
CA THR A 125 3.27 18.76 -22.10
C THR A 125 2.21 18.02 -22.90
N LYS A 126 0.92 18.25 -22.66
CA LYS A 126 -0.21 17.53 -23.28
C LYS A 126 -0.12 17.44 -24.81
N THR A 127 0.44 18.44 -25.48
CA THR A 127 0.60 18.46 -26.95
C THR A 127 1.98 18.02 -27.45
N TRP A 128 2.99 17.88 -26.57
CA TRP A 128 4.39 17.67 -26.95
C TRP A 128 4.97 16.33 -26.48
N LEU A 129 4.42 15.75 -25.41
CA LEU A 129 4.95 14.54 -24.78
C LEU A 129 3.81 13.54 -24.53
N ILE A 130 3.65 12.59 -25.43
CA ILE A 130 2.80 11.42 -25.19
C ILE A 130 3.70 10.38 -24.54
N LEU A 131 3.51 10.16 -23.24
CA LEU A 131 4.26 9.15 -22.52
C LEU A 131 3.79 7.76 -22.93
N PRO A 132 4.71 6.83 -23.26
CA PRO A 132 4.33 5.46 -23.54
C PRO A 132 3.65 4.85 -22.32
N HIS A 133 2.44 4.28 -22.50
CA HIS A 133 1.74 3.59 -21.41
C HIS A 133 2.61 2.54 -20.71
N ALA A 134 3.45 1.83 -21.48
CA ALA A 134 4.36 0.81 -20.98
C ALA A 134 5.48 1.34 -20.04
N LEU A 135 5.77 2.65 -20.02
CA LEU A 135 6.84 3.19 -19.17
C LEU A 135 6.53 2.95 -17.69
N SER A 136 5.30 3.24 -17.27
CA SER A 136 4.87 3.05 -15.88
C SER A 136 4.97 1.57 -15.47
N THR A 137 4.61 0.66 -16.37
CA THR A 137 4.72 -0.79 -16.18
C THR A 137 6.18 -1.25 -16.08
N TYR A 138 7.10 -0.75 -16.91
CA TYR A 138 8.52 -1.10 -16.79
C TYR A 138 9.15 -0.61 -15.50
N VAL A 139 8.82 0.61 -15.08
CA VAL A 139 9.28 1.17 -13.80
C VAL A 139 8.71 0.36 -12.64
N LEU A 140 7.45 -0.05 -12.73
CA LEU A 140 6.81 -0.93 -11.74
C LEU A 140 7.52 -2.29 -11.65
N VAL A 141 7.78 -2.95 -12.79
CA VAL A 141 8.49 -4.23 -12.84
C VAL A 141 9.85 -4.14 -12.16
N LEU A 142 10.61 -3.07 -12.43
CA LEU A 142 11.87 -2.81 -11.76
C LEU A 142 11.68 -2.57 -10.26
N LEU A 143 10.68 -1.79 -9.86
CA LEU A 143 10.37 -1.54 -8.45
C LEU A 143 10.05 -2.85 -7.71
N VAL A 144 9.18 -3.68 -8.27
CA VAL A 144 8.77 -4.97 -7.68
C VAL A 144 9.96 -5.94 -7.60
N PHE A 145 10.85 -5.94 -8.59
CA PHE A 145 12.11 -6.66 -8.52
C PHE A 145 12.99 -6.20 -7.35
N LEU A 146 13.19 -4.89 -7.20
CA LEU A 146 13.98 -4.34 -6.09
C LEU A 146 13.34 -4.62 -4.73
N VAL A 147 12.01 -4.56 -4.62
CA VAL A 147 11.27 -4.96 -3.43
C VAL A 147 11.50 -6.44 -3.10
N GLY A 148 11.52 -7.32 -4.10
CA GLY A 148 11.92 -8.72 -3.92
C GLY A 148 13.30 -8.86 -3.27
N ILE A 149 14.29 -8.10 -3.76
CA ILE A 149 15.64 -8.05 -3.17
C ILE A 149 15.58 -7.52 -1.73
N GLN A 150 14.86 -6.43 -1.48
CA GLN A 150 14.71 -5.86 -0.13
C GLN A 150 14.12 -6.88 0.85
N LEU A 151 13.04 -7.56 0.47
CA LEU A 151 12.39 -8.59 1.28
C LEU A 151 13.35 -9.73 1.67
N ARG A 152 14.24 -10.14 0.75
CA ARG A 152 15.27 -11.15 1.04
C ARG A 152 16.34 -10.66 2.01
N ASN A 153 16.66 -9.38 1.93
CA ASN A 153 17.84 -8.79 2.59
C ASN A 153 17.51 -7.98 3.86
N ASN A 154 16.23 -7.81 4.21
CA ASN A 154 15.77 -7.21 5.47
C ASN A 154 16.14 -8.02 6.74
N GLY A 155 17.04 -9.01 6.64
CA GLY A 155 17.64 -9.72 7.77
C GLY A 155 16.71 -10.68 8.51
N ILE A 156 15.44 -10.76 8.12
CA ILE A 156 14.46 -11.64 8.73
C ILE A 156 14.47 -12.98 8.00
N THR A 157 14.69 -14.07 8.74
CA THR A 157 14.54 -15.40 8.14
C THR A 157 13.05 -15.67 7.89
N LEU A 158 12.68 -16.25 6.74
CA LEU A 158 11.29 -16.69 6.46
C LEU A 158 10.71 -17.47 7.65
N ARG A 159 11.57 -18.26 8.31
CA ARG A 159 11.23 -18.99 9.53
C ARG A 159 10.73 -18.07 10.65
N GLN A 160 11.38 -16.93 10.92
CA GLN A 160 10.91 -15.99 11.95
C GLN A 160 9.59 -15.31 11.59
N VAL A 161 9.36 -15.02 10.30
CA VAL A 161 8.08 -14.46 9.81
C VAL A 161 6.94 -15.47 10.00
N PHE A 162 7.12 -16.71 9.53
CA PHE A 162 6.09 -17.75 9.59
C PHE A 162 5.83 -18.29 11.00
N PHE A 163 6.73 -18.04 11.95
CA PHE A 163 6.56 -18.50 13.34
C PHE A 163 5.74 -17.52 14.18
N HIS A 164 5.53 -16.27 13.75
CA HIS A 164 4.70 -15.33 14.51
C HIS A 164 3.22 -15.48 14.13
N ARG A 165 2.57 -16.53 14.68
CA ARG A 165 1.18 -16.92 14.38
C ARG A 165 0.19 -15.75 14.39
N ARG A 166 0.32 -14.82 15.35
CA ARG A 166 -0.56 -13.66 15.46
C ARG A 166 -0.44 -12.72 14.25
N GLY A 167 0.77 -12.53 13.70
CA GLY A 167 0.99 -11.66 12.54
C GLY A 167 0.32 -12.21 11.28
N ILE A 168 0.42 -13.52 11.07
CA ILE A 168 -0.28 -14.22 9.97
C ILE A 168 -1.79 -14.09 10.13
N ILE A 169 -2.33 -14.34 11.33
CA ILE A 169 -3.79 -14.24 11.57
C ILE A 169 -4.28 -12.81 11.29
N ILE A 170 -3.58 -11.79 11.80
CA ILE A 170 -3.95 -10.39 11.53
C ILE A 170 -3.89 -10.09 10.04
N ALA A 171 -2.87 -10.57 9.33
CA ALA A 171 -2.76 -10.36 7.88
C ALA A 171 -3.96 -10.93 7.14
N LEU A 172 -4.35 -12.18 7.45
CA LEU A 172 -5.51 -12.82 6.86
C LEU A 172 -6.82 -12.09 7.22
N LEU A 173 -6.98 -11.69 8.48
CA LEU A 173 -8.16 -10.93 8.93
C LEU A 173 -8.25 -9.59 8.20
N VAL A 174 -7.15 -8.84 8.07
CA VAL A 174 -7.09 -7.57 7.34
C VAL A 174 -7.38 -7.79 5.86
N THR A 175 -6.84 -8.85 5.25
CA THR A 175 -7.17 -9.20 3.86
C THR A 175 -8.66 -9.42 3.68
N VAL A 176 -9.27 -10.31 4.47
CA VAL A 176 -10.70 -10.63 4.33
C VAL A 176 -11.57 -9.41 4.62
N SER A 177 -11.30 -8.67 5.70
CA SER A 177 -12.07 -7.48 6.04
C SER A 177 -11.88 -6.32 5.06
N SER A 178 -10.70 -6.17 4.45
CA SER A 178 -10.48 -5.19 3.38
C SER A 178 -11.29 -5.54 2.14
N LEU A 179 -11.33 -6.81 1.73
CA LEU A 179 -12.16 -7.24 0.61
C LEU A 179 -13.66 -7.01 0.88
N ILE A 180 -14.14 -7.31 2.09
CA ILE A 180 -15.51 -7.01 2.49
C ILE A 180 -15.78 -5.50 2.41
N GLY A 181 -14.86 -4.66 2.90
CA GLY A 181 -14.95 -3.21 2.78
C GLY A 181 -15.00 -2.73 1.33
N GLY A 182 -14.24 -3.36 0.44
CA GLY A 182 -14.27 -3.11 -1.01
C GLY A 182 -15.60 -3.50 -1.66
N ILE A 183 -16.18 -4.64 -1.28
CA ILE A 183 -17.51 -5.06 -1.74
C ILE A 183 -18.56 -4.03 -1.29
N ILE A 184 -18.54 -3.65 0.00
CA ILE A 184 -19.49 -2.67 0.55
C ILE A 184 -19.38 -1.36 -0.22
N ALA A 185 -18.17 -0.82 -0.39
CA ALA A 185 -17.96 0.43 -1.11
C ALA A 185 -18.41 0.34 -2.57
N ALA A 186 -18.13 -0.76 -3.27
CA ALA A 186 -18.58 -0.98 -4.64
C ALA A 186 -20.11 -0.99 -4.77
N LEU A 187 -20.82 -1.63 -3.82
CA LEU A 187 -22.28 -1.61 -3.79
C LEU A 187 -22.84 -0.21 -3.55
N PHE A 188 -22.17 0.62 -2.75
CA PHE A 188 -22.58 2.02 -2.53
C PHE A 188 -22.32 2.94 -3.74
N THR A 189 -21.39 2.58 -4.61
CA THR A 189 -21.05 3.34 -5.82
C THR A 189 -21.64 2.74 -7.09
N ASP A 190 -22.51 1.74 -6.97
CA ASP A 190 -23.05 0.95 -8.10
C ASP A 190 -21.95 0.43 -9.06
N MET A 191 -20.78 0.10 -8.50
CA MET A 191 -19.65 -0.45 -9.26
C MET A 191 -19.69 -1.98 -9.27
N PRO A 192 -19.21 -2.61 -10.35
CA PRO A 192 -18.92 -4.04 -10.36
C PRO A 192 -18.11 -4.47 -9.14
N ILE A 193 -18.54 -5.55 -8.48
CA ILE A 193 -17.90 -6.07 -7.27
C ILE A 193 -16.40 -6.35 -7.51
N VAL A 194 -16.04 -6.79 -8.71
CA VAL A 194 -14.66 -7.04 -9.14
C VAL A 194 -13.79 -5.78 -9.02
N GLN A 195 -14.31 -4.61 -9.39
CA GLN A 195 -13.60 -3.34 -9.22
C GLN A 195 -13.42 -3.01 -7.74
N GLY A 196 -14.44 -3.28 -6.92
CA GLY A 196 -14.35 -3.09 -5.47
C GLY A 196 -13.28 -3.96 -4.81
N LEU A 197 -13.22 -5.23 -5.21
CA LEU A 197 -12.22 -6.19 -4.73
C LEU A 197 -10.81 -5.77 -5.15
N ALA A 198 -10.63 -5.32 -6.40
CA ALA A 198 -9.34 -4.82 -6.88
C ALA A 198 -8.88 -3.57 -6.11
N LEU A 199 -9.76 -2.58 -5.94
CA LEU A 199 -9.46 -1.35 -5.19
C LEU A 199 -9.11 -1.63 -3.72
N ALA A 200 -9.74 -2.63 -3.11
CA ALA A 200 -9.41 -3.05 -1.74
C ALA A 200 -8.11 -3.86 -1.63
N SER A 201 -7.69 -4.52 -2.71
CA SER A 201 -6.54 -5.43 -2.71
C SER A 201 -5.20 -4.73 -2.63
N GLY A 202 -5.14 -3.41 -2.84
CA GLY A 202 -3.91 -2.63 -2.66
C GLY A 202 -3.38 -2.67 -1.22
N MET A 203 -4.28 -2.73 -0.23
CA MET A 203 -3.94 -2.86 1.20
C MET A 203 -2.81 -1.92 1.67
N GLY A 204 -2.74 -0.70 1.14
CA GLY A 204 -1.71 0.29 1.46
C GLY A 204 -0.51 0.33 0.52
N TRP A 205 -0.40 -0.57 -0.47
CA TRP A 205 0.65 -0.54 -1.49
C TRP A 205 0.22 0.29 -2.70
N TYR A 206 0.08 1.60 -2.49
CA TYR A 206 -0.44 2.53 -3.47
C TYR A 206 0.33 2.53 -4.80
N SER A 207 1.67 2.35 -4.78
CA SER A 207 2.49 2.41 -6.00
C SER A 207 2.29 1.20 -6.93
N LEU A 208 1.91 0.05 -6.38
CA LEU A 208 1.58 -1.15 -7.14
C LEU A 208 0.11 -1.14 -7.57
N SER A 209 -0.80 -0.84 -6.63
CA SER A 209 -2.24 -0.84 -6.89
C SER A 209 -2.62 0.21 -7.94
N SER A 210 -2.07 1.42 -7.86
CA SER A 210 -2.38 2.50 -8.79
C SER A 210 -1.97 2.18 -10.22
N VAL A 211 -0.80 1.58 -10.44
CA VAL A 211 -0.29 1.27 -11.79
C VAL A 211 -1.06 0.11 -12.41
N LEU A 212 -1.30 -0.97 -11.66
CA LEU A 212 -2.04 -2.13 -12.19
C LEU A 212 -3.50 -1.80 -12.49
N ILE A 213 -4.14 -1.01 -11.63
CA ILE A 213 -5.52 -0.58 -11.84
C ILE A 213 -5.62 0.47 -12.95
N ASN A 214 -4.62 1.36 -13.08
CA ASN A 214 -4.51 2.27 -14.22
C ASN A 214 -4.40 1.51 -15.54
N ASP A 215 -3.58 0.46 -15.61
CA ASP A 215 -3.41 -0.34 -16.82
C ASP A 215 -4.70 -1.10 -17.18
N ALA A 216 -5.46 -1.55 -16.17
CA ALA A 216 -6.71 -2.27 -16.38
C ALA A 216 -7.89 -1.36 -16.77
N TRP A 217 -8.10 -0.23 -16.08
CA TRP A 217 -9.33 0.58 -16.17
C TRP A 217 -9.06 2.09 -16.32
N GLY A 218 -7.82 2.50 -16.62
CA GLY A 218 -7.45 3.87 -16.93
C GLY A 218 -7.12 4.74 -15.71
N ALA A 219 -6.67 5.97 -16.00
CA ALA A 219 -6.09 6.89 -15.02
C ALA A 219 -7.04 7.30 -13.88
N VAL A 220 -8.35 7.33 -14.13
CA VAL A 220 -9.36 7.62 -13.10
C VAL A 220 -9.34 6.56 -12.01
N PHE A 221 -9.45 5.28 -12.38
CA PHE A 221 -9.41 4.17 -11.43
C PHE A 221 -8.02 4.00 -10.79
N GLY A 222 -6.94 4.20 -11.54
CA GLY A 222 -5.59 4.24 -10.97
C GLY A 222 -5.42 5.31 -9.90
N SER A 223 -6.05 6.46 -10.09
CA SER A 223 -6.04 7.56 -9.12
C SER A 223 -6.91 7.27 -7.90
N ILE A 224 -8.09 6.66 -8.10
CA ILE A 224 -8.94 6.18 -7.00
C ILE A 224 -8.16 5.19 -6.12
N ALA A 225 -7.48 4.22 -6.73
CA ALA A 225 -6.65 3.24 -6.03
C ALA A 225 -5.53 3.93 -5.22
N PHE A 226 -4.81 4.87 -5.85
CA PHE A 226 -3.77 5.64 -5.19
C PHE A 226 -4.29 6.39 -3.97
N PHE A 227 -5.35 7.21 -4.14
CA PHE A 227 -5.88 8.02 -3.04
C PHE A 227 -6.52 7.16 -1.95
N ASN A 228 -7.18 6.06 -2.30
CA ASN A 228 -7.73 5.11 -1.33
C ASN A 228 -6.62 4.57 -0.39
N ASP A 229 -5.53 4.06 -0.96
CA ASP A 229 -4.43 3.52 -0.17
C ASP A 229 -3.65 4.61 0.58
N LEU A 230 -3.42 5.77 -0.05
CA LEU A 230 -2.77 6.91 0.60
C LEU A 230 -3.58 7.41 1.81
N LEU A 231 -4.89 7.60 1.67
CA LEU A 231 -5.75 8.08 2.76
C LEU A 231 -5.73 7.12 3.95
N ARG A 232 -5.73 5.80 3.69
CA ARG A 232 -5.61 4.78 4.73
C ARG A 232 -4.25 4.80 5.41
N GLU A 233 -3.18 5.01 4.66
CA GLU A 233 -1.84 5.19 5.24
C GLU A 233 -1.78 6.45 6.12
N MET A 234 -2.35 7.58 5.66
CA MET A 234 -2.43 8.81 6.46
C MET A 234 -3.20 8.59 7.76
N ALA A 235 -4.34 7.91 7.66
CA ALA A 235 -5.13 7.53 8.83
C ALA A 235 -4.31 6.64 9.78
N SER A 236 -3.49 5.72 9.26
CA SER A 236 -2.63 4.86 10.07
C SER A 236 -1.63 5.68 10.90
N PHE A 237 -0.98 6.71 10.32
CA PHE A 237 -0.04 7.55 11.08
C PHE A 237 -0.69 8.26 12.28
N LEU A 238 -1.97 8.58 12.17
CA LEU A 238 -2.74 9.19 13.26
C LEU A 238 -3.25 8.14 14.26
N LEU A 239 -3.76 7.02 13.76
CA LEU A 239 -4.45 6.00 14.56
C LEU A 239 -3.49 5.07 15.30
N ILE A 240 -2.31 4.75 14.74
CA ILE A 240 -1.34 3.83 15.37
C ILE A 240 -0.94 4.32 16.76
N PRO A 241 -0.44 5.56 16.95
CA PRO A 241 -0.04 6.03 18.29
C PRO A 241 -1.20 6.08 19.29
N LEU A 242 -2.44 6.25 18.82
CA LEU A 242 -3.63 6.32 19.67
C LEU A 242 -4.10 4.93 20.12
N LEU A 243 -4.05 3.94 19.23
CA LEU A 243 -4.69 2.65 19.44
C LEU A 243 -3.73 1.56 19.89
N ILE A 244 -2.44 1.62 19.50
CA ILE A 244 -1.49 0.51 19.71
C ILE A 244 -1.26 0.16 21.18
N HIS A 245 -1.45 1.11 22.10
CA HIS A 245 -1.32 0.88 23.54
C HIS A 245 -2.45 0.02 24.12
N ARG A 246 -3.65 0.11 23.55
CA ARG A 246 -4.83 -0.62 24.01
C ARG A 246 -5.11 -1.85 23.15
N PHE A 247 -4.83 -1.75 21.85
CA PHE A 247 -5.14 -2.72 20.82
C PHE A 247 -3.96 -2.86 19.86
N ARG A 248 -3.01 -3.74 20.19
CA ARG A 248 -1.78 -3.90 19.40
C ARG A 248 -2.03 -4.48 18.01
N SER A 249 -3.01 -5.38 17.86
CA SER A 249 -3.35 -5.91 16.54
C SER A 249 -4.00 -4.86 15.67
N ILE A 250 -4.80 -3.96 16.26
CA ILE A 250 -5.29 -2.77 15.54
C ILE A 250 -4.11 -1.89 15.13
N GLY A 251 -3.21 -1.56 16.05
CA GLY A 251 -2.07 -0.70 15.79
C GLY A 251 -1.11 -1.24 14.72
N VAL A 252 -1.05 -2.56 14.50
CA VAL A 252 -0.30 -3.14 13.37
C VAL A 252 -1.19 -3.31 12.14
N GLY A 253 -2.43 -3.78 12.29
CA GLY A 253 -3.27 -4.14 11.16
C GLY A 253 -3.71 -2.96 10.29
N ILE A 254 -3.84 -1.77 10.87
CA ILE A 254 -4.24 -0.57 10.13
C ILE A 254 -3.16 -0.02 9.20
N SER A 255 -1.89 -0.40 9.37
CA SER A 255 -0.82 0.04 8.47
C SER A 255 -0.77 -0.71 7.15
N GLY A 256 -1.43 -1.87 7.04
CA GLY A 256 -1.43 -2.66 5.81
C GLY A 256 -0.02 -3.06 5.35
N ALA A 257 0.21 -3.08 4.04
CA ALA A 257 1.49 -3.42 3.43
C ALA A 257 2.64 -2.47 3.85
N ALA A 258 2.32 -1.22 4.21
CA ALA A 258 3.29 -0.23 4.70
C ALA A 258 3.86 -0.54 6.10
N ALA A 259 3.41 -1.63 6.74
CA ALA A 259 3.93 -2.13 8.02
C ALA A 259 5.44 -2.39 8.04
N LEU A 260 6.03 -2.73 6.89
CA LEU A 260 7.47 -3.02 6.77
C LEU A 260 8.33 -1.80 6.46
N ASP A 261 7.77 -0.79 5.81
CA ASP A 261 8.53 0.34 5.26
C ASP A 261 8.23 1.63 6.03
N CYS A 262 7.14 2.32 5.70
CA CYS A 262 6.88 3.67 6.19
C CYS A 262 6.35 3.71 7.63
N THR A 263 5.57 2.71 8.03
CA THR A 263 4.91 2.72 9.36
C THR A 263 5.68 1.97 10.44
N LEU A 264 6.69 1.16 10.07
CA LEU A 264 7.49 0.38 11.02
C LEU A 264 8.13 1.25 12.12
N PRO A 265 8.74 2.41 11.82
CA PRO A 265 9.32 3.27 12.85
C PRO A 265 8.27 3.79 13.84
N ILE A 266 7.05 4.06 13.38
CA ILE A 266 5.94 4.55 14.21
C ILE A 266 5.40 3.43 15.09
N ILE A 267 5.25 2.22 14.53
CA ILE A 267 4.86 1.01 15.27
C ILE A 267 5.89 0.70 16.34
N GLN A 268 7.19 0.74 16.02
CA GLN A 268 8.26 0.46 16.97
C GLN A 268 8.32 1.51 18.09
N ARG A 269 8.17 2.80 17.75
CA ARG A 269 8.21 3.88 18.76
C ARG A 269 6.98 3.87 19.66
N SER A 270 5.79 3.72 19.08
CA SER A 270 4.53 3.77 19.83
C SER A 270 4.24 2.46 20.56
N GLY A 271 4.47 1.33 19.88
CA GLY A 271 4.22 -0.02 20.39
C GLY A 271 5.42 -0.67 21.08
N GLY A 272 6.61 -0.09 21.07
CA GLY A 272 7.82 -0.69 21.60
C GLY A 272 8.40 -1.80 20.71
N ILE A 273 9.64 -2.22 21.03
CA ILE A 273 10.41 -3.18 20.21
C ILE A 273 9.76 -4.57 20.13
N GLU A 274 8.92 -4.92 21.11
CA GLU A 274 8.21 -6.20 21.18
C GLU A 274 7.17 -6.39 20.07
N VAL A 275 6.67 -5.29 19.48
CA VAL A 275 5.68 -5.34 18.38
C VAL A 275 6.35 -5.51 17.02
N VAL A 276 7.65 -5.26 16.94
CA VAL A 276 8.39 -5.31 15.67
C VAL A 276 8.27 -6.67 14.98
N PRO A 277 8.43 -7.83 15.66
CA PRO A 277 8.23 -9.13 15.03
C PRO A 277 6.79 -9.35 14.51
N LEU A 278 5.80 -8.81 15.21
CA LEU A 278 4.39 -8.86 14.79
C LEU A 278 4.18 -8.06 13.50
N ALA A 279 4.65 -6.83 13.46
CA ALA A 279 4.55 -5.93 12.30
C ALA A 279 5.29 -6.48 11.08
N ILE A 280 6.47 -7.07 11.32
CA ILE A 280 7.25 -7.73 10.28
C ILE A 280 6.51 -8.92 9.68
N SER A 281 5.98 -9.81 10.53
CA SER A 281 5.25 -10.99 10.08
C SER A 281 4.00 -10.60 9.29
N PHE A 282 3.22 -9.65 9.83
CA PHE A 282 2.03 -9.10 9.18
C PHE A 282 2.34 -8.46 7.82
N GLY A 283 3.28 -7.52 7.79
CA GLY A 283 3.61 -6.78 6.56
C GLY A 283 4.22 -7.68 5.49
N PHE A 284 5.03 -8.67 5.86
CA PHE A 284 5.58 -9.62 4.90
C PHE A 284 4.48 -10.45 4.23
N VAL A 285 3.50 -10.95 5.00
CA VAL A 285 2.38 -11.71 4.45
C VAL A 285 1.54 -10.84 3.52
N LEU A 286 1.25 -9.58 3.88
CA LEU A 286 0.51 -8.67 3.00
C LEU A 286 1.28 -8.34 1.72
N ASN A 287 2.59 -8.12 1.78
CA ASN A 287 3.42 -7.88 0.59
C ASN A 287 3.45 -9.08 -0.38
N LEU A 288 3.12 -10.30 0.08
CA LEU A 288 2.93 -11.46 -0.80
C LEU A 288 1.49 -11.55 -1.34
N ILE A 289 0.49 -11.27 -0.51
CA ILE A 289 -0.94 -11.37 -0.87
C ILE A 289 -1.34 -10.29 -1.88
N VAL A 290 -0.92 -9.04 -1.66
CA VAL A 290 -1.35 -7.87 -2.43
C VAL A 290 -1.11 -8.02 -3.94
N PRO A 291 0.11 -8.38 -4.43
CA PRO A 291 0.34 -8.61 -5.85
C PRO A 291 -0.58 -9.66 -6.47
N ILE A 292 -0.82 -10.76 -5.76
CA ILE A 292 -1.64 -11.88 -6.23
C ILE A 292 -3.09 -11.43 -6.39
N PHE A 293 -3.63 -10.74 -5.38
CA PHE A 293 -5.03 -10.33 -5.35
C PHE A 293 -5.30 -9.20 -6.35
N LEU A 294 -4.40 -8.21 -6.45
CA LEU A 294 -4.51 -7.15 -7.45
C LEU A 294 -4.59 -7.73 -8.85
N VAL A 295 -3.64 -8.60 -9.23
CA VAL A 295 -3.66 -9.22 -10.57
C VAL A 295 -4.90 -10.09 -10.77
N LEU A 296 -5.28 -10.88 -9.77
CA LEU A 296 -6.44 -11.76 -9.84
C LEU A 296 -7.69 -10.96 -10.19
N PHE A 297 -7.97 -9.88 -9.45
CA PHE A 297 -9.20 -9.11 -9.64
C PHE A 297 -9.15 -8.18 -10.85
N THR A 298 -8.00 -7.58 -11.20
CA THR A 298 -7.90 -6.77 -12.41
C THR A 298 -7.95 -7.60 -13.69
N SER A 299 -7.62 -8.89 -13.62
CA SER A 299 -7.70 -9.80 -14.77
C SER A 299 -9.11 -10.35 -15.04
N ILE A 300 -10.06 -10.20 -14.11
CA ILE A 300 -11.42 -10.70 -14.29
C ILE A 300 -12.17 -9.70 -15.18
N PRO A 301 -12.74 -10.16 -16.32
CA PRO A 301 -13.49 -9.28 -17.20
C PRO A 301 -14.74 -8.75 -16.49
N ILE A 302 -15.03 -7.48 -16.74
CA ILE A 302 -16.23 -6.81 -16.28
C ILE A 302 -17.24 -6.89 -17.43
N ASN A 303 -18.38 -7.53 -17.18
CA ASN A 303 -19.50 -7.58 -18.13
C ASN A 303 -20.35 -6.31 -18.02
#